data_AF-A0A4P6JSZ8-F1
#
_entry.id   AF-A0A4P6JSZ8-F1
#
_cell.length_a   1.000
_cell.length_b   1.000
_cell.length_c   1.000
_cell.angle_alpha   90.00
_cell.angle_beta   90.00
_cell.angle_gamma   90.00
#
_symmetry.space_group_name_H-M   'P 1'
#
loop_
_entity.id
_entity.type
_entity.pdbx_description
1 polymer ?
#
loop_
_entity_poly.entity_id
_entity_poly.type
_entity_poly.pdbx_seq_one_letter_code
_entity_poly.pdbx_strand_id
1 'polypeptide(L)'
;MKMTLLQTSGTTRQNLAAMQTPAVRTLSTINVGKIERRLSLLGGGLFVALGLARRGWSGAALTMLGAGGIYRGATGHSFTYQALGISTASTIPIQAASERVVTIQRSPAELYRFWSEVANWPAFMRQVQTVKKIGDNHLHFVAKASFNTHYEWDGEITAMQENCLIAWREMKKPGIINTYSVHFTPAPAGRGTEVSVREEYYLPVTPAGASSMLLGRLFLGARIMDDLRRCKALLEASEIPTTEGQASGRRKE
;
A
#
# COMPACT_ATOMS: atom_id res chain seq x y z
N MET A 1 -18.88 59.22 -17.97
CA MET A 1 -17.53 59.19 -18.58
C MET A 1 -16.53 58.80 -17.49
N LYS A 2 -15.83 57.66 -17.65
CA LYS A 2 -14.79 57.02 -16.79
C LYS A 2 -15.18 56.68 -15.33
N MET A 3 -15.40 55.43 -14.90
CA MET A 3 -14.58 54.20 -14.90
C MET A 3 -13.38 54.28 -13.92
N THR A 4 -13.56 53.74 -12.72
CA THR A 4 -12.48 53.29 -11.82
C THR A 4 -12.83 51.91 -11.28
N LEU A 5 -12.14 50.90 -11.81
CA LEU A 5 -12.04 49.53 -11.33
C LEU A 5 -11.15 49.48 -10.08
N LEU A 6 -11.51 48.67 -9.08
CA LEU A 6 -10.60 47.95 -8.18
C LEU A 6 -11.36 46.71 -7.67
N GLN A 7 -11.27 45.60 -8.40
CA GLN A 7 -10.53 44.40 -8.01
C GLN A 7 -11.01 43.73 -6.71
N THR A 8 -11.89 42.76 -6.91
CA THR A 8 -12.00 41.53 -6.11
C THR A 8 -10.69 40.74 -6.14
N SER A 9 -10.54 39.86 -5.13
CA SER A 9 -9.69 38.64 -5.06
C SER A 9 -8.49 38.73 -4.10
N GLY A 10 -8.52 37.97 -3.01
CA GLY A 10 -7.29 37.76 -2.22
C GLY A 10 -7.34 36.83 -1.01
N THR A 11 -8.48 36.65 -0.35
CA THR A 11 -8.43 36.20 1.07
C THR A 11 -8.56 34.69 1.31
N THR A 12 -8.72 33.84 0.29
CA THR A 12 -8.95 32.39 0.50
C THR A 12 -7.77 31.50 0.11
N ARG A 13 -6.67 32.04 -0.44
CA ARG A 13 -5.48 31.24 -0.81
C ARG A 13 -4.36 31.23 0.23
N GLN A 14 -4.37 32.10 1.25
CA GLN A 14 -3.25 32.22 2.19
C GLN A 14 -3.28 31.21 3.36
N ASN A 15 -4.40 30.52 3.61
CA ASN A 15 -4.51 29.58 4.73
C ASN A 15 -4.26 28.10 4.35
N LEU A 16 -4.00 27.78 3.08
CA LEU A 16 -3.68 26.40 2.63
C LEU A 16 -2.17 26.10 2.59
N ALA A 17 -1.31 27.09 2.82
CA ALA A 17 0.15 26.93 2.79
C ALA A 17 0.78 26.58 4.15
N ALA A 18 0.00 26.52 5.24
CA ALA A 18 0.51 26.39 6.60
C ALA A 18 0.43 24.97 7.22
N MET A 19 0.03 23.93 6.46
CA MET A 19 0.01 22.54 6.93
C MET A 19 0.99 21.61 6.19
N GLN A 20 2.05 22.17 5.60
CA GLN A 20 3.18 21.40 5.08
C GLN A 20 4.48 21.96 5.65
N THR A 21 4.64 21.89 6.97
CA THR A 21 5.98 21.85 7.53
C THR A 21 6.49 20.43 7.29
N PRO A 22 7.43 20.17 6.38
CA PRO A 22 8.12 18.89 6.42
C PRO A 22 8.77 18.82 7.80
N ALA A 23 8.34 17.86 8.62
CA ALA A 23 9.07 17.50 9.82
C ALA A 23 10.55 17.42 9.43
N VAL A 24 11.39 18.25 10.05
CA VAL A 24 12.83 18.28 9.79
C VAL A 24 13.31 16.85 9.90
N ARG A 25 13.58 16.19 8.76
CA ARG A 25 14.16 14.86 8.73
C ARG A 25 15.58 15.04 9.23
N THR A 26 15.79 14.91 10.54
CA THR A 26 17.11 14.62 11.08
C THR A 26 17.50 13.27 10.49
N LEU A 27 18.29 13.31 9.42
CA LEU A 27 18.85 12.13 8.77
C LEU A 27 19.89 11.54 9.72
N SER A 28 19.40 10.86 10.77
CA SER A 28 20.22 9.95 11.55
C SER A 28 20.84 8.94 10.57
N THR A 29 22.17 8.85 10.56
CA THR A 29 22.90 7.86 9.76
C THR A 29 22.57 6.43 10.20
N ILE A 30 22.04 6.25 11.41
CA ILE A 30 21.57 4.99 11.97
C ILE A 30 20.10 4.78 11.57
N ASN A 31 19.82 3.67 10.89
CA ASN A 31 18.48 3.24 10.51
C ASN A 31 18.09 1.84 11.05
N VAL A 32 18.97 1.20 11.81
CA VAL A 32 18.74 -0.12 12.41
C VAL A 32 18.68 -0.03 13.94
N GLY A 33 17.59 -0.52 14.53
CA GLY A 33 17.35 -0.51 15.98
C GLY A 33 18.31 -1.39 16.79
N LYS A 34 18.40 -1.14 18.10
CA LYS A 34 19.37 -1.79 19.01
C LYS A 34 19.32 -3.33 18.99
N ILE A 35 18.11 -3.90 18.99
CA ILE A 35 17.91 -5.36 19.00
C ILE A 35 18.36 -5.96 17.66
N GLU A 36 17.97 -5.36 16.53
CA GLU A 36 18.39 -5.81 15.20
C GLU A 36 19.89 -5.75 15.01
N ARG A 37 20.55 -4.73 15.58
CA ARG A 37 22.00 -4.62 15.51
C ARG A 37 22.68 -5.80 16.19
N ARG A 38 22.23 -6.19 17.38
CA ARG A 38 22.74 -7.38 18.10
C ARG A 38 22.49 -8.66 17.32
N LEU A 39 21.27 -8.84 16.79
CA LEU A 39 20.93 -10.01 15.97
C LEU A 39 21.76 -10.06 14.68
N SER A 40 22.01 -8.91 14.05
CA SER A 40 22.83 -8.81 12.83
C SER A 40 24.29 -9.15 13.10
N LEU A 41 24.83 -8.74 14.26
CA LEU A 41 26.19 -9.12 14.69
C LEU A 41 26.29 -10.63 14.95
N LEU A 42 25.35 -11.19 15.71
CA LEU A 42 25.34 -12.62 16.06
C LEU A 42 25.16 -13.50 14.81
N GLY A 43 24.15 -13.22 14.00
CA GLY A 43 23.88 -13.95 12.76
C GLY A 43 24.99 -13.75 11.73
N GLY A 44 25.52 -12.54 11.61
CA GLY A 44 26.64 -12.23 10.72
C GLY A 44 27.90 -13.01 11.09
N GLY A 45 28.25 -13.05 12.38
CA GLY A 45 29.37 -13.85 12.89
C GLY A 45 29.20 -15.34 12.64
N LEU A 46 27.98 -15.87 12.84
CA LEU A 46 27.67 -17.27 12.54
C LEU A 46 27.83 -17.59 11.04
N PHE A 47 27.33 -16.74 10.15
CA PHE A 47 27.49 -16.95 8.70
C PHE A 47 28.94 -16.85 8.24
N VAL A 48 29.74 -15.96 8.83
CA VAL A 48 31.19 -15.93 8.57
C VAL A 48 31.84 -17.24 9.02
N ALA A 49 31.56 -17.70 10.25
CA ALA A 49 32.14 -18.94 10.78
C ALA A 49 31.76 -20.17 9.91
N LEU A 50 30.49 -20.30 9.55
CA LEU A 50 30.01 -21.37 8.67
C LEU A 50 30.54 -21.26 7.24
N GLY A 51 30.71 -20.03 6.74
CA GLY A 51 31.28 -19.74 5.42
C GLY A 51 32.75 -20.14 5.35
N LEU A 52 33.55 -19.81 6.37
CA LEU A 52 34.96 -20.20 6.48
C LEU A 52 35.14 -21.71 6.67
N ALA A 53 34.20 -22.38 7.34
CA ALA A 53 34.20 -23.84 7.48
C ALA A 53 33.85 -24.58 6.18
N ARG A 54 33.23 -23.90 5.20
CA ARG A 54 32.88 -24.46 3.88
C ARG A 54 33.88 -24.02 2.82
N ARG A 55 34.41 -24.97 2.05
CA ARG A 55 35.28 -24.66 0.90
C ARG A 55 34.43 -24.37 -0.35
N GLY A 56 34.91 -23.49 -1.21
CA GLY A 56 34.29 -23.18 -2.50
C GLY A 56 33.36 -21.95 -2.48
N TRP A 57 32.64 -21.76 -3.58
CA TRP A 57 31.86 -20.54 -3.85
C TRP A 57 30.71 -20.31 -2.86
N SER A 58 30.09 -21.37 -2.34
CA SER A 58 29.01 -21.27 -1.35
C SER A 58 29.52 -20.79 0.01
N GLY A 59 30.75 -21.19 0.39
CA GLY A 59 31.43 -20.66 1.59
C GLY A 59 31.71 -19.17 1.46
N ALA A 60 32.27 -18.75 0.32
CA ALA A 60 32.50 -17.33 0.03
C ALA A 60 31.21 -16.49 0.06
N ALA A 61 30.12 -17.00 -0.53
CA ALA A 61 28.82 -16.32 -0.50
C ALA A 61 28.28 -16.16 0.94
N LEU A 62 28.37 -17.20 1.77
CA LEU A 62 27.98 -17.13 3.18
C LEU A 62 28.83 -16.13 3.97
N THR A 63 30.14 -16.12 3.75
CA THR A 63 31.05 -15.15 4.39
C THR A 63 30.70 -13.72 3.99
N MET A 64 30.40 -13.44 2.72
CA MET A 64 29.97 -12.11 2.27
C MET A 64 28.64 -11.67 2.91
N LEU A 65 27.64 -12.57 2.94
CA LEU A 65 26.38 -12.31 3.62
C LEU A 65 26.60 -12.02 5.11
N GLY A 66 27.46 -12.80 5.77
CA GLY A 66 27.83 -12.62 7.16
C GLY A 66 28.54 -11.29 7.43
N ALA A 67 29.50 -10.92 6.58
CA ALA A 67 30.18 -9.62 6.65
C ALA A 67 29.22 -8.44 6.51
N GLY A 68 28.23 -8.55 5.60
CA GLY A 68 27.15 -7.57 5.49
C GLY A 68 26.31 -7.45 6.77
N GLY A 69 26.00 -8.57 7.43
CA GLY A 69 25.33 -8.59 8.73
C GLY A 69 26.15 -7.93 9.84
N ILE A 70 27.46 -8.19 9.89
CA ILE A 70 28.39 -7.55 10.84
C ILE A 70 28.44 -6.05 10.59
N TYR A 71 28.62 -5.60 9.34
CA TYR A 71 28.61 -4.19 8.97
C TYR A 71 27.32 -3.51 9.42
N ARG A 72 26.17 -4.10 9.11
CA ARG A 72 24.85 -3.61 9.51
C ARG A 72 24.73 -3.49 11.03
N GLY A 73 25.21 -4.49 11.77
CA GLY A 73 25.16 -4.51 13.22
C GLY A 73 26.07 -3.49 13.89
N ALA A 74 27.32 -3.39 13.42
CA ALA A 74 28.32 -2.48 13.96
C ALA A 74 27.94 -1.01 13.70
N THR A 75 27.66 -0.65 12.45
CA THR A 75 27.33 0.73 12.05
C THR A 75 25.91 1.14 12.43
N GLY A 76 25.00 0.18 12.58
CA GLY A 76 23.57 0.48 12.69
C GLY A 76 22.96 1.00 11.39
N HIS A 77 23.64 0.81 10.26
CA HIS A 77 23.23 1.28 8.95
C HIS A 77 22.96 0.10 8.01
N SER A 78 21.82 0.13 7.33
CA SER A 78 21.47 -0.80 6.26
C SER A 78 21.09 -0.04 5.01
N PHE A 79 21.86 -0.24 3.93
CA PHE A 79 21.58 0.34 2.62
C PHE A 79 20.20 -0.04 2.10
N THR A 80 19.76 -1.28 2.36
CA THR A 80 18.41 -1.74 2.00
C THR A 80 17.33 -0.93 2.71
N TYR A 81 17.45 -0.68 4.01
CA TYR A 81 16.49 0.15 4.75
C TYR A 81 16.51 1.59 4.26
N GLN A 82 17.69 2.14 3.94
CA GLN A 82 17.82 3.47 3.36
C GLN A 82 17.12 3.59 2.02
N ALA A 83 17.36 2.65 1.09
CA ALA A 83 16.71 2.61 -0.22
C ALA A 83 15.18 2.45 -0.13
N LEU A 84 14.70 1.89 0.99
CA LEU A 84 13.28 1.67 1.24
C LEU A 84 12.63 2.75 2.11
N GLY A 85 13.40 3.73 2.61
CA GLY A 85 12.91 4.73 3.56
C GLY A 85 12.49 4.13 4.91
N ILE A 86 12.98 2.95 5.25
CA ILE A 86 12.69 2.24 6.51
C ILE A 86 13.72 2.65 7.56
N SER A 87 13.28 2.87 8.80
CA SER A 87 14.18 2.98 9.95
C SER A 87 13.56 2.35 11.17
N THR A 88 14.18 1.30 11.70
CA THR A 88 13.78 0.69 12.98
C THR A 88 14.49 1.29 14.18
N ALA A 89 15.39 2.24 13.93
CA ALA A 89 15.95 3.13 14.96
C ALA A 89 15.04 4.33 15.24
N SER A 90 14.06 4.59 14.36
CA SER A 90 13.07 5.67 14.50
C SER A 90 11.99 5.33 15.52
N THR A 91 11.29 6.35 16.02
CA THR A 91 10.02 6.20 16.75
C THR A 91 8.80 6.45 15.86
N ILE A 92 9.02 6.98 14.65
CA ILE A 92 7.97 7.28 13.67
C ILE A 92 7.55 5.98 12.98
N PRO A 93 6.24 5.63 12.96
CA PRO A 93 5.72 4.46 12.25
C PRO A 93 6.23 4.37 10.82
N ILE A 94 6.46 3.14 10.36
CA ILE A 94 6.82 2.90 8.97
C ILE A 94 5.57 3.17 8.13
N GLN A 95 5.63 4.22 7.31
CA GLN A 95 4.55 4.59 6.39
C GLN A 95 4.86 4.07 4.99
N ALA A 96 3.88 3.44 4.36
CA ALA A 96 3.92 3.06 2.95
C ALA A 96 2.68 3.57 2.26
N ALA A 97 2.82 4.14 1.07
CA ALA A 97 1.67 4.53 0.25
C ALA A 97 1.84 4.05 -1.19
N SER A 98 0.73 3.69 -1.81
CA SER A 98 0.65 3.42 -3.24
C SER A 98 -0.63 4.04 -3.78
N GLU A 99 -0.55 4.61 -4.98
CA GLU A 99 -1.69 5.15 -5.71
C GLU A 99 -1.75 4.50 -7.08
N ARG A 100 -2.95 4.09 -7.49
CA ARG A 100 -3.23 3.45 -8.78
C ARG A 100 -4.44 4.09 -9.41
N VAL A 101 -4.36 4.36 -10.70
CA VAL A 101 -5.41 5.07 -11.44
C VAL A 101 -5.81 4.26 -12.66
N VAL A 102 -7.11 4.21 -12.93
CA VAL A 102 -7.67 3.70 -14.19
C VAL A 102 -8.79 4.62 -14.66
N THR A 103 -8.91 4.81 -15.97
CA THR A 103 -10.05 5.53 -16.55
C THR A 103 -11.17 4.55 -16.88
N ILE A 104 -12.38 4.80 -16.37
CA ILE A 104 -13.59 4.01 -16.61
C ILE A 104 -14.60 4.88 -17.36
N GLN A 105 -15.18 4.36 -18.45
CA GLN A 105 -16.18 5.01 -19.31
C GLN A 105 -17.57 5.04 -18.67
N ARG A 106 -17.63 5.61 -17.46
CA ARG A 106 -18.83 5.87 -16.67
C ARG A 106 -18.70 7.25 -16.03
N SER A 107 -19.83 7.86 -15.70
CA SER A 107 -19.86 9.14 -14.98
C SER A 107 -19.39 8.96 -13.52
N PRO A 108 -18.90 10.03 -12.88
CA PRO A 108 -18.54 9.97 -11.45
C PRO A 108 -19.72 9.55 -10.57
N ALA A 109 -20.95 9.92 -10.94
CA ALA A 109 -22.16 9.58 -10.20
C ALA A 109 -22.55 8.10 -10.29
N GLU A 110 -22.35 7.46 -11.44
CA GLU A 110 -22.54 6.01 -11.57
C GLU A 110 -21.49 5.24 -10.76
N LEU A 111 -20.24 5.67 -10.84
CA LEU A 111 -19.14 5.05 -10.10
C LEU A 111 -19.31 5.21 -8.59
N TYR A 112 -19.66 6.41 -8.13
CA TYR A 112 -19.90 6.66 -6.72
C TYR A 112 -21.06 5.81 -6.19
N ARG A 113 -22.19 5.75 -6.89
CA ARG A 113 -23.32 4.88 -6.50
C ARG A 113 -22.89 3.42 -6.41
N PHE A 114 -22.17 2.91 -7.41
CA PHE A 114 -21.67 1.53 -7.41
C PHE A 114 -20.73 1.24 -6.23
N TRP A 115 -19.77 2.13 -5.96
CA TRP A 115 -18.80 1.97 -4.87
C TRP A 115 -19.41 2.23 -3.48
N SER A 116 -20.45 3.06 -3.37
CA SER A 116 -21.14 3.34 -2.10
C SER A 116 -21.90 2.13 -1.55
N GLU A 117 -22.28 1.22 -2.45
CA GLU A 117 -22.85 -0.07 -2.11
C GLU A 117 -21.70 -1.07 -1.90
N VAL A 118 -21.27 -1.20 -0.65
CA VAL A 118 -20.10 -2.01 -0.28
C VAL A 118 -20.30 -3.50 -0.62
N ALA A 119 -21.55 -3.96 -0.73
CA ALA A 119 -21.86 -5.30 -1.18
C ALA A 119 -21.37 -5.60 -2.61
N ASN A 120 -21.09 -4.57 -3.42
CA ASN A 120 -20.51 -4.71 -4.75
C ASN A 120 -19.00 -4.99 -4.74
N TRP A 121 -18.30 -4.68 -3.65
CA TRP A 121 -16.84 -4.75 -3.61
C TRP A 121 -16.27 -6.16 -3.91
N PRO A 122 -16.83 -7.25 -3.36
CA PRO A 122 -16.40 -8.61 -3.71
C PRO A 122 -16.49 -8.94 -5.21
N ALA A 123 -17.37 -8.28 -5.96
CA ALA A 123 -17.52 -8.53 -7.39
C ALA A 123 -16.24 -8.18 -8.16
N PHE A 124 -15.43 -7.22 -7.70
CA PHE A 124 -14.19 -6.81 -8.36
C PHE A 124 -12.94 -6.85 -7.46
N MET A 125 -13.06 -7.16 -6.17
CA MET A 125 -11.92 -7.44 -5.28
C MET A 125 -11.64 -8.94 -5.20
N ARG A 126 -10.61 -9.45 -5.89
CA ARG A 126 -10.41 -10.91 -6.10
C ARG A 126 -10.33 -11.73 -4.80
N GLN A 127 -9.88 -11.11 -3.73
CA GLN A 127 -9.48 -11.80 -2.51
C GLN A 127 -10.50 -11.63 -1.38
N VAL A 128 -11.43 -10.69 -1.56
CA VAL A 128 -12.53 -10.44 -0.63
C VAL A 128 -13.73 -11.25 -1.10
N GLN A 129 -14.28 -12.07 -0.22
CA GLN A 129 -15.48 -12.88 -0.51
C GLN A 129 -16.75 -12.14 -0.16
N THR A 130 -16.79 -11.47 0.99
CA THR A 130 -17.93 -10.66 1.40
C THR A 130 -17.48 -9.40 2.12
N VAL A 131 -18.28 -8.34 1.94
CA VAL A 131 -18.20 -7.10 2.71
C VAL A 131 -19.62 -6.79 3.16
N LYS A 132 -19.81 -6.58 4.47
CA LYS A 132 -21.11 -6.25 5.06
C LYS A 132 -21.00 -4.98 5.89
N LYS A 133 -22.02 -4.11 5.83
CA LYS A 133 -22.17 -3.05 6.83
C LYS A 133 -22.72 -3.67 8.11
N ILE A 134 -22.05 -3.44 9.24
CA ILE A 134 -22.44 -3.93 10.57
C ILE A 134 -22.80 -2.78 11.53
N GLY A 135 -23.19 -1.64 10.97
CA GLY A 135 -23.54 -0.39 11.65
C GLY A 135 -23.51 0.75 10.64
N ASP A 136 -23.58 2.00 11.10
CA ASP A 136 -23.66 3.17 10.21
C ASP A 136 -22.42 3.31 9.33
N ASN A 137 -21.23 3.20 9.94
CA ASN A 137 -19.95 3.34 9.24
C ASN A 137 -19.04 2.11 9.39
N HIS A 138 -19.50 1.05 10.05
CA HIS A 138 -18.67 -0.13 10.31
C HIS A 138 -18.84 -1.18 9.21
N LEU A 139 -17.71 -1.76 8.79
CA LEU A 139 -17.62 -2.78 7.77
C LEU A 139 -17.06 -4.05 8.38
N HIS A 140 -17.58 -5.20 7.96
CA HIS A 140 -17.04 -6.51 8.25
C HIS A 140 -16.63 -7.19 6.94
N PHE A 141 -15.40 -7.64 6.86
CA PHE A 141 -14.80 -8.24 5.68
C PHE A 141 -14.49 -9.71 5.93
N VAL A 142 -14.72 -10.53 4.91
CA VAL A 142 -14.30 -11.94 4.88
C VAL A 142 -13.49 -12.18 3.62
N ALA A 143 -12.28 -12.71 3.75
CA ALA A 143 -11.43 -13.12 2.63
C ALA A 143 -11.14 -14.62 2.65
N LYS A 144 -10.87 -15.17 1.46
CA LYS A 144 -10.36 -16.54 1.33
C LYS A 144 -8.88 -16.57 1.70
N ALA A 145 -8.52 -17.41 2.65
CA ALA A 145 -7.13 -17.77 2.93
C ALA A 145 -6.79 -19.14 2.31
N SER A 146 -5.52 -19.55 2.42
CA SER A 146 -5.07 -20.88 1.96
C SER A 146 -5.76 -22.01 2.76
N PHE A 147 -5.84 -23.21 2.18
CA PHE A 147 -6.37 -24.42 2.85
C PHE A 147 -7.82 -24.30 3.37
N ASN A 148 -8.71 -23.67 2.60
CA ASN A 148 -10.14 -23.55 2.93
C ASN A 148 -10.42 -22.81 4.27
N THR A 149 -9.46 -21.99 4.72
CA THR A 149 -9.64 -21.10 5.87
C THR A 149 -10.13 -19.73 5.40
N HIS A 150 -10.82 -19.02 6.28
CA HIS A 150 -11.25 -17.64 6.06
C HIS A 150 -10.46 -16.71 6.97
N TYR A 151 -10.19 -15.51 6.48
CA TYR A 151 -9.62 -14.43 7.29
C TYR A 151 -10.63 -13.29 7.35
N GLU A 152 -10.96 -12.88 8.56
CA GLU A 152 -11.98 -11.87 8.83
C GLU A 152 -11.35 -10.65 9.50
N TRP A 153 -11.84 -9.47 9.16
CA TRP A 153 -11.44 -8.23 9.81
C TRP A 153 -12.54 -7.19 9.72
N ASP A 154 -12.49 -6.23 10.62
CA ASP A 154 -13.39 -5.08 10.60
C ASP A 154 -12.73 -3.86 9.98
N GLY A 155 -13.56 -2.93 9.53
CA GLY A 155 -13.15 -1.63 9.04
C GLY A 155 -14.20 -0.56 9.33
N GLU A 156 -13.88 0.66 8.96
CA GLU A 156 -14.72 1.81 9.19
C GLU A 156 -14.62 2.78 8.02
N ILE A 157 -15.76 3.23 7.51
CA ILE A 157 -15.86 4.31 6.53
C ILE A 157 -15.51 5.63 7.24
N THR A 158 -14.49 6.31 6.73
CA THR A 158 -13.95 7.55 7.32
C THR A 158 -14.41 8.80 6.58
N ALA A 159 -14.76 8.68 5.30
CA ALA A 159 -15.34 9.76 4.52
C ALA A 159 -16.18 9.22 3.37
N MET A 160 -17.30 9.89 3.10
CA MET A 160 -18.08 9.75 1.86
C MET A 160 -18.46 11.14 1.38
N GLN A 161 -17.90 11.54 0.25
CA GLN A 161 -18.26 12.76 -0.44
C GLN A 161 -18.86 12.38 -1.78
N GLU A 162 -20.12 12.76 -1.97
CA GLU A 162 -20.91 12.39 -3.14
C GLU A 162 -20.17 12.68 -4.44
N ASN A 163 -20.07 11.66 -5.31
CA ASN A 163 -19.45 11.74 -6.64
C ASN A 163 -17.94 12.10 -6.64
N CYS A 164 -17.28 12.17 -5.47
CA CYS A 164 -15.89 12.62 -5.36
C CYS A 164 -14.98 11.64 -4.63
N LEU A 165 -15.40 11.11 -3.47
CA LEU A 165 -14.52 10.37 -2.57
C LEU A 165 -15.28 9.34 -1.74
N ILE A 166 -14.73 8.15 -1.61
CA ILE A 166 -15.06 7.20 -0.54
C ILE A 166 -13.76 6.77 0.12
N ALA A 167 -13.65 6.89 1.45
CA ALA A 167 -12.48 6.51 2.20
C ALA A 167 -12.84 5.62 3.39
N TRP A 168 -12.00 4.62 3.67
CA TRP A 168 -12.19 3.71 4.80
C TRP A 168 -10.86 3.29 5.41
N ARG A 169 -10.89 2.83 6.65
CA ARG A 169 -9.76 2.23 7.35
C ARG A 169 -10.07 0.78 7.71
N GLU A 170 -9.11 -0.11 7.54
CA GLU A 170 -9.19 -1.51 7.95
C GLU A 170 -8.40 -1.74 9.24
N MET A 171 -8.94 -2.57 10.12
CA MET A 171 -8.37 -2.92 11.42
C MET A 171 -8.03 -4.42 11.46
N LYS A 172 -7.06 -4.83 10.64
CA LYS A 172 -6.68 -6.24 10.45
C LYS A 172 -5.97 -6.85 11.65
N LYS A 173 -5.10 -6.07 12.30
CA LYS A 173 -4.28 -6.51 13.44
C LYS A 173 -4.04 -5.34 14.39
N PRO A 174 -3.85 -5.61 15.71
CA PRO A 174 -3.48 -4.56 16.66
C PRO A 174 -2.21 -3.82 16.20
N GLY A 175 -2.29 -2.49 16.13
CA GLY A 175 -1.18 -1.62 15.73
C GLY A 175 -0.86 -1.56 14.23
N ILE A 176 -1.67 -2.21 13.38
CA ILE A 176 -1.59 -2.07 11.91
C ILE A 176 -2.86 -1.39 11.43
N ILE A 177 -2.72 -0.17 10.93
CA ILE A 177 -3.82 0.60 10.35
C ILE A 177 -3.55 0.72 8.85
N ASN A 178 -4.52 0.26 8.06
CA ASN A 178 -4.49 0.43 6.60
C ASN A 178 -5.63 1.36 6.22
N THR A 179 -5.33 2.45 5.54
CA THR A 179 -6.34 3.40 5.06
C THR A 179 -6.41 3.34 3.55
N TYR A 180 -7.62 3.42 3.01
CA TYR A 180 -7.87 3.45 1.59
C TYR A 180 -8.77 4.62 1.25
N SER A 181 -8.55 5.19 0.08
CA SER A 181 -9.43 6.18 -0.52
C SER A 181 -9.60 5.89 -1.99
N VAL A 182 -10.83 6.02 -2.49
CA VAL A 182 -11.13 6.03 -3.91
C VAL A 182 -11.64 7.41 -4.29
N HIS A 183 -10.96 8.04 -5.24
CA HIS A 183 -11.29 9.35 -5.79
C HIS A 183 -11.88 9.19 -7.19
N PHE A 184 -12.92 9.95 -7.47
CA PHE A 184 -13.59 9.99 -8.77
C PHE A 184 -13.36 11.37 -9.39
N THR A 185 -12.56 11.43 -10.45
CA THR A 185 -12.25 12.69 -11.16
C THR A 185 -12.71 12.57 -12.61
N PRO A 186 -13.50 13.52 -13.16
CA PRO A 186 -13.85 13.51 -14.58
C PRO A 186 -12.60 13.44 -15.46
N ALA A 187 -12.56 12.49 -16.38
CA ALA A 187 -11.42 12.32 -17.29
C ALA A 187 -11.42 13.43 -18.36
N PRO A 188 -10.24 13.88 -18.82
CA PRO A 188 -10.15 14.85 -19.90
C PRO A 188 -10.85 14.36 -21.18
N ALA A 189 -11.40 15.31 -21.94
CA ALA A 189 -12.07 15.07 -23.21
C ALA A 189 -13.27 14.10 -23.14
N GLY A 190 -13.96 14.03 -22.00
CA GLY A 190 -15.21 13.25 -21.87
C GLY A 190 -15.02 11.73 -21.90
N ARG A 191 -13.80 11.24 -21.64
CA ARG A 191 -13.45 9.80 -21.70
C ARG A 191 -13.94 8.99 -20.48
N GLY A 192 -14.92 9.51 -19.74
CA GLY A 192 -15.42 8.94 -18.49
C GLY A 192 -14.78 9.56 -17.26
N THR A 193 -14.36 8.71 -16.32
CA THR A 193 -13.86 9.12 -14.99
C THR A 193 -12.54 8.42 -14.69
N GLU A 194 -11.55 9.17 -14.23
CA GLU A 194 -10.35 8.65 -13.60
C GLU A 194 -10.68 8.23 -12.16
N VAL A 195 -10.59 6.91 -11.93
CA VAL A 195 -10.75 6.30 -10.62
C VAL A 195 -9.36 6.09 -10.04
N SER A 196 -9.00 6.90 -9.04
CA SER A 196 -7.74 6.77 -8.30
C SER A 196 -7.99 6.07 -6.98
N VAL A 197 -7.29 4.98 -6.71
CA VAL A 197 -7.28 4.31 -5.41
C VAL A 197 -5.92 4.50 -4.76
N ARG A 198 -5.92 5.10 -3.57
CA ARG A 198 -4.75 5.25 -2.73
C ARG A 198 -4.88 4.32 -1.53
N GLU A 199 -3.85 3.54 -1.27
CA GLU A 199 -3.65 2.79 -0.03
C GLU A 199 -2.51 3.41 0.77
N GLU A 200 -2.68 3.52 2.08
CA GLU A 200 -1.61 3.86 3.01
C GLU A 200 -1.58 2.85 4.16
N TYR A 201 -0.37 2.44 4.54
CA TYR A 201 -0.11 1.49 5.62
C TYR A 201 0.73 2.17 6.69
N TYR A 202 0.33 1.97 7.95
CA TYR A 202 1.09 2.37 9.11
C TYR A 202 1.50 1.11 9.87
N LEU A 203 2.80 0.81 9.86
CA LEU A 203 3.37 -0.37 10.51
C LEU A 203 4.15 0.03 11.77
N PRO A 204 4.10 -0.79 12.83
CA PRO A 204 4.86 -0.54 14.05
C PRO A 204 6.36 -0.60 13.76
N VAL A 205 7.13 0.27 14.41
CA VAL A 205 8.59 0.38 14.23
C VAL A 205 9.30 -0.76 14.94
N THR A 206 9.21 -1.94 14.33
CA THR A 206 9.74 -3.19 14.88
C THR A 206 10.48 -3.94 13.78
N PRO A 207 11.39 -4.86 14.14
CA PRO A 207 12.09 -5.68 13.15
C PRO A 207 11.11 -6.50 12.29
N ALA A 208 10.02 -6.96 12.91
CA ALA A 208 8.94 -7.67 12.23
C ALA A 208 8.20 -6.75 11.24
N GLY A 209 7.81 -5.54 11.66
CA GLY A 209 7.17 -4.54 10.80
C GLY A 209 8.03 -4.14 9.59
N ALA A 210 9.33 -3.93 9.79
CA ALA A 210 10.26 -3.62 8.71
C ALA A 210 10.44 -4.78 7.72
N SER A 211 10.47 -6.02 8.21
CA SER A 211 10.52 -7.21 7.36
C SER A 211 9.24 -7.39 6.55
N SER A 212 8.07 -7.15 7.18
CA SER A 212 6.78 -7.14 6.48
C SER A 212 6.70 -6.07 5.40
N MET A 213 7.22 -4.86 5.67
CA MET A 213 7.31 -3.79 4.67
C MET A 213 8.22 -4.17 3.49
N LEU A 214 9.38 -4.78 3.76
CA LEU A 214 10.30 -5.24 2.72
C LEU A 214 9.65 -6.24 1.77
N LEU A 215 8.94 -7.24 2.32
CA LEU A 215 8.23 -8.25 1.53
C LEU A 215 7.00 -7.66 0.83
N GLY A 216 6.23 -6.83 1.54
CA GLY A 216 5.02 -6.21 1.04
C GLY A 216 5.28 -5.25 -0.12
N ARG A 217 6.34 -4.44 -0.07
CA ARG A 217 6.65 -3.41 -1.09
C ARG A 217 6.84 -3.99 -2.49
N LEU A 218 7.28 -5.24 -2.62
CA LEU A 218 7.39 -5.93 -3.91
C LEU A 218 6.03 -6.12 -4.59
N PHE A 219 4.94 -6.11 -3.82
CA PHE A 219 3.58 -6.37 -4.29
C PHE A 219 2.60 -5.22 -4.01
N LEU A 220 3.04 -4.13 -3.39
CA LEU A 220 2.22 -2.95 -3.09
C LEU A 220 1.60 -2.36 -4.36
N GLY A 221 0.31 -2.06 -4.29
CA GLY A 221 -0.49 -1.55 -5.41
C GLY A 221 -0.73 -2.50 -6.58
N ALA A 222 -0.01 -3.63 -6.71
CA ALA A 222 -0.25 -4.59 -7.80
C ALA A 222 -1.67 -5.17 -7.70
N ARG A 223 -2.07 -5.54 -6.49
CA ARG A 223 -3.43 -6.03 -6.18
C ARG A 223 -4.51 -4.99 -6.50
N ILE A 224 -4.28 -3.73 -6.11
CA ILE A 224 -5.21 -2.63 -6.39
C ILE A 224 -5.38 -2.43 -7.90
N MET A 225 -4.28 -2.45 -8.66
CA MET A 225 -4.35 -2.32 -10.12
C MET A 225 -5.17 -3.45 -10.75
N ASP A 226 -4.98 -4.69 -10.28
CA ASP A 226 -5.76 -5.83 -10.77
C ASP A 226 -7.26 -5.68 -10.44
N ASP A 227 -7.59 -5.31 -9.21
CA ASP A 227 -8.98 -5.09 -8.78
C ASP A 227 -9.63 -3.91 -9.54
N LEU A 228 -8.89 -2.83 -9.81
CA LEU A 228 -9.35 -1.70 -10.63
C LEU A 228 -9.61 -2.10 -12.08
N ARG A 229 -8.76 -2.95 -12.68
CA ARG A 229 -8.99 -3.47 -14.03
C ARG A 229 -10.23 -4.35 -14.10
N ARG A 230 -10.46 -5.18 -13.08
CA ARG A 230 -11.69 -5.98 -12.98
C ARG A 230 -12.93 -5.11 -12.81
N CYS A 231 -12.84 -4.05 -11.99
CA CYS A 231 -13.90 -3.08 -11.81
C CYS A 231 -14.24 -2.39 -13.14
N LYS A 232 -13.23 -1.92 -13.88
CA LYS A 232 -13.40 -1.36 -15.23
C LYS A 232 -14.13 -2.32 -16.15
N ALA A 233 -13.66 -3.57 -16.25
CA ALA A 233 -14.25 -4.55 -17.15
C ALA A 233 -15.72 -4.86 -16.78
N LEU A 234 -15.99 -5.07 -15.48
CA LEU A 234 -17.34 -5.29 -14.96
C LEU A 234 -18.28 -4.13 -15.29
N LEU A 235 -17.83 -2.88 -15.17
CA LEU A 235 -18.69 -1.73 -15.38
C LEU A 235 -18.86 -1.34 -16.84
N GLU A 236 -17.86 -1.58 -17.68
CA GLU A 236 -17.90 -1.22 -19.11
C GLU A 236 -18.54 -2.31 -19.97
N ALA A 237 -18.27 -3.58 -19.67
CA ALA A 237 -18.69 -4.72 -20.48
C ALA A 237 -19.68 -5.67 -19.76
N SER A 238 -19.97 -5.44 -18.48
CA SER A 238 -20.73 -6.39 -17.64
C SER A 238 -20.11 -7.79 -17.54
N GLU A 239 -18.83 -7.93 -17.92
CA GLU A 239 -18.06 -9.16 -17.89
C GLU A 239 -16.72 -8.94 -17.17
N ILE A 240 -16.28 -9.93 -16.39
CA ILE A 240 -14.95 -9.91 -15.75
C ILE A 240 -14.07 -10.89 -16.53
N PRO A 241 -12.95 -10.44 -17.14
CA PRO A 241 -12.03 -11.32 -17.86
C PRO A 241 -11.54 -12.43 -16.91
N THR A 242 -11.81 -13.68 -17.26
CA THR A 242 -11.30 -14.85 -16.55
C THR A 242 -10.42 -15.67 -17.48
N THR A 243 -9.31 -16.16 -16.93
CA THR A 243 -8.44 -17.15 -17.59
C THR A 243 -8.75 -18.58 -17.13
N GLU A 244 -9.68 -18.76 -16.18
CA GLU A 244 -10.14 -20.11 -15.79
C GLU A 244 -10.88 -20.76 -16.95
N GLY A 245 -10.41 -21.92 -17.40
CA GLY A 245 -11.01 -22.68 -18.50
C GLY A 245 -10.51 -22.32 -19.91
N GLN A 246 -9.63 -21.32 -20.06
CA GLN A 246 -9.00 -21.07 -21.36
C GLN A 246 -7.96 -22.16 -21.65
N ALA A 247 -8.18 -22.91 -22.74
CA ALA A 247 -7.20 -23.89 -23.21
C ALA A 247 -5.87 -23.17 -23.51
N SER A 248 -4.82 -23.47 -22.75
CA SER A 248 -3.49 -22.96 -23.09
C SER A 248 -3.16 -23.49 -24.47
N GLY A 249 -3.05 -22.61 -25.47
CA GLY A 249 -2.74 -22.96 -26.87
C GLY A 249 -1.36 -23.58 -27.08
N ARG A 250 -0.74 -24.12 -26.02
CA ARG A 250 0.49 -24.88 -26.07
C ARG A 250 0.18 -26.22 -26.74
N ARG A 251 0.38 -26.24 -28.06
CA ARG A 251 0.47 -27.47 -28.84
C ARG A 251 1.47 -28.38 -28.12
N LYS A 252 1.05 -29.58 -27.73
CA LYS A 252 1.98 -30.63 -27.32
C LYS A 252 2.78 -30.98 -28.57
N GLU A 253 4.07 -30.66 -28.57
CA GLU A 253 5.05 -31.34 -29.40
C GLU A 253 5.40 -32.69 -28.77
#